data_AF-U7V358-F1
#
_entry.id   AF-U7V358-F1
#
_cell.length_a   1.000
_cell.length_b   1.000
_cell.length_c   1.000
_cell.angle_alpha   90.00
_cell.angle_beta   90.00
_cell.angle_gamma   90.00
#
_symmetry.space_group_name_H-M   'P 1'
#
loop_
_entity.id
_entity.type
_entity.pdbx_description
1 polymer ?
#
loop_
_entity_poly.entity_id
_entity_poly.type
_entity_poly.pdbx_seq_one_letter_code
_entity_poly.pdbx_strand_id
1 'polypeptide(L)'
;MRPAAQYPESAQPSGTQSVGVGRGQRRIAATGQLSSVDADTRLAGALALIELADEWLANPAADQITSKHPNPNQPAREAQAIIHELCAYIRSPFPLVSEYRRLAGSAHTDPQAHLKMQQIRDELSPEARVRERILAEVSARVSRLGAVGDGPASGPWSWLVFDFSGAVFFYP
;
A
#
# COMPACT_ATOMS: atom_id res chain seq x y z
N MET A 1 44.29 4.66 57.09
CA MET A 1 42.93 4.16 56.81
C MET A 1 42.04 5.35 56.46
N ARG A 2 41.68 5.50 55.18
CA ARG A 2 40.70 6.50 54.68
C ARG A 2 39.53 5.71 54.10
N PRO A 3 38.27 6.12 54.31
CA PRO A 3 37.12 5.36 53.81
C PRO A 3 36.99 5.54 52.29
N ALA A 4 36.65 4.43 51.62
CA ALA A 4 36.39 4.39 50.19
C ALA A 4 35.08 5.12 49.88
N ALA A 5 35.11 6.01 48.89
CA ALA A 5 33.93 6.67 48.36
C ALA A 5 33.05 5.63 47.64
N GLN A 6 31.82 5.45 48.12
CA GLN A 6 30.77 4.72 47.42
C GLN A 6 30.28 5.57 46.26
N TYR A 7 30.55 5.12 45.04
CA TYR A 7 29.92 5.63 43.83
C TYR A 7 28.52 5.01 43.72
N PRO A 8 27.46 5.78 43.43
CA PRO A 8 26.15 5.21 43.17
C PRO A 8 26.17 4.44 41.85
N GLU A 9 25.67 3.22 41.93
CA GLU A 9 25.49 2.23 40.89
C GLU A 9 24.72 2.81 39.71
N SER A 10 25.41 2.85 38.57
CA SER A 10 24.92 2.87 37.19
C SER A 10 23.41 3.07 37.00
N ALA A 11 23.05 4.27 36.53
CA ALA A 11 21.82 4.48 35.80
C ALA A 11 21.76 3.47 34.65
N GLN A 12 20.91 2.45 34.78
CA GLN A 12 20.55 1.61 33.65
C GLN A 12 19.94 2.49 32.57
N PRO A 13 20.38 2.41 31.30
CA PRO A 13 19.58 2.98 30.23
C PRO A 13 18.28 2.18 30.18
N SER A 14 17.19 2.81 30.61
CA SER A 14 15.84 2.41 30.27
C SER A 14 15.77 2.39 28.75
N GLY A 15 16.10 1.24 28.17
CA GLY A 15 15.77 0.93 26.80
C GLY A 15 14.27 0.88 26.73
N THR A 16 13.65 2.04 26.51
CA THR A 16 12.36 2.16 25.86
C THR A 16 12.55 1.60 24.45
N GLN A 17 12.61 0.27 24.35
CA GLN A 17 12.15 -0.43 23.17
C GLN A 17 10.69 -0.01 23.06
N SER A 18 10.42 1.02 22.27
CA SER A 18 9.11 1.19 21.67
C SER A 18 8.81 -0.17 21.06
N VAL A 19 7.91 -0.93 21.68
CA VAL A 19 7.43 -2.19 21.13
C VAL A 19 6.67 -1.74 19.88
N GLY A 20 7.39 -1.64 18.77
CA GLY A 20 6.84 -1.22 17.50
C GLY A 20 5.62 -2.09 17.22
N VAL A 21 4.54 -1.45 16.80
CA VAL A 21 3.30 -2.15 16.41
C VAL A 21 3.67 -3.26 15.42
N GLY A 22 3.35 -4.50 15.77
CA GLY A 22 3.73 -5.67 14.97
C GLY A 22 3.19 -5.60 13.54
N ARG A 23 3.88 -6.24 12.59
CA ARG A 23 3.53 -6.23 11.15
C ARG A 23 2.06 -6.56 10.90
N GLY A 24 1.52 -7.55 11.60
CA GLY A 24 0.11 -7.94 11.49
C GLY A 24 -0.87 -6.83 11.88
N GLN A 25 -0.60 -6.09 12.97
CA GLN A 25 -1.46 -4.98 13.40
C GLN A 25 -1.34 -3.79 12.44
N ARG A 26 -0.15 -3.52 11.91
CA ARG A 26 0.04 -2.52 10.84
C ARG A 26 -0.73 -2.90 9.57
N ARG A 27 -0.72 -4.17 9.16
CA ARG A 27 -1.50 -4.66 8.02
C ARG A 27 -2.99 -4.42 8.20
N ILE A 28 -3.54 -4.79 9.36
CA ILE A 28 -4.96 -4.59 9.68
C ILE A 28 -5.33 -3.10 9.64
N ALA A 29 -4.50 -2.24 10.23
CA ALA A 29 -4.75 -0.80 10.23
C ALA A 29 -4.73 -0.21 8.81
N ALA A 30 -3.72 -0.57 8.01
CA ALA A 30 -3.58 -0.10 6.63
C ALA A 30 -4.70 -0.61 5.71
N THR A 31 -5.16 -1.85 5.92
CA THR A 31 -6.34 -2.43 5.25
C THR A 31 -7.61 -1.65 5.58
N GLY A 32 -7.81 -1.30 6.86
CA GLY A 32 -8.93 -0.47 7.29
C GLY A 32 -8.90 0.92 6.64
N GLN A 33 -7.72 1.54 6.57
CA GLN A 33 -7.53 2.82 5.89
C GLN A 33 -7.83 2.74 4.39
N LEU A 34 -7.41 1.65 3.72
CA LEU A 34 -7.69 1.42 2.29
C LEU A 34 -9.19 1.34 1.97
N SER A 35 -10.01 1.00 2.96
CA SER A 35 -11.47 0.92 2.85
C SER A 35 -12.19 2.21 3.24
N SER A 36 -11.46 3.29 3.55
CA SER A 36 -12.03 4.57 3.97
C SER A 36 -12.82 5.25 2.86
N VAL A 37 -13.84 6.04 3.23
CA VAL A 37 -14.54 6.93 2.29
C VAL A 37 -13.67 8.11 1.84
N ASP A 38 -12.70 8.50 2.67
CA ASP A 38 -11.76 9.58 2.40
C ASP A 38 -10.57 9.09 1.54
N ALA A 39 -10.35 9.74 0.40
CA ALA A 39 -9.36 9.30 -0.59
C ALA A 39 -7.92 9.42 -0.08
N ASP A 40 -7.61 10.44 0.72
CA ASP A 40 -6.28 10.64 1.28
C ASP A 40 -5.97 9.54 2.32
N THR A 41 -6.95 9.16 3.13
CA THR A 41 -6.86 8.02 4.04
C THR A 41 -6.66 6.71 3.29
N ARG A 42 -7.37 6.50 2.16
CA ARG A 42 -7.15 5.31 1.32
C ARG A 42 -5.73 5.26 0.76
N LEU A 43 -5.25 6.39 0.25
CA LEU A 43 -3.88 6.50 -0.26
C LEU A 43 -2.86 6.18 0.83
N ALA A 44 -3.03 6.74 2.03
CA ALA A 44 -2.15 6.45 3.17
C ALA A 44 -2.13 4.96 3.52
N GLY A 45 -3.30 4.30 3.55
CA GLY A 45 -3.40 2.86 3.75
C GLY A 45 -2.70 2.06 2.66
N ALA A 46 -2.85 2.45 1.40
CA ALA A 46 -2.20 1.78 0.28
C ALA A 46 -0.67 1.88 0.35
N LEU A 47 -0.14 3.07 0.65
CA LEU A 47 1.31 3.28 0.79
C LEU A 47 1.88 2.52 1.99
N ALA A 48 1.16 2.49 3.12
CA ALA A 48 1.57 1.71 4.28
C ALA A 48 1.60 0.20 4.01
N LEU A 49 0.66 -0.33 3.21
CA LEU A 49 0.70 -1.71 2.72
C LEU A 49 1.92 -1.96 1.84
N ILE A 50 2.21 -1.06 0.89
CA ILE A 50 3.37 -1.18 0.00
C ILE A 50 4.68 -1.22 0.80
N GLU A 51 4.87 -0.30 1.75
CA GLU A 51 6.04 -0.28 2.62
C GLU A 51 6.15 -1.56 3.46
N LEU A 52 5.02 -2.08 3.95
CA LEU A 52 4.99 -3.33 4.70
C LEU A 52 5.39 -4.53 3.83
N ALA A 53 4.99 -4.57 2.55
CA ALA A 53 5.42 -5.60 1.62
C ALA A 53 6.94 -5.52 1.36
N ASP A 54 7.50 -4.33 1.17
CA ASP A 54 8.96 -4.15 1.10
C ASP A 54 9.66 -4.67 2.36
N GLU A 55 9.11 -4.36 3.54
CA GLU A 55 9.67 -4.79 4.82
C GLU A 55 9.66 -6.31 4.97
N TRP A 56 8.57 -6.97 4.56
CA TRP A 56 8.49 -8.43 4.52
C TRP A 56 9.57 -9.04 3.61
N LEU A 57 9.79 -8.46 2.43
CA LEU A 57 10.76 -8.99 1.47
C LEU A 57 12.22 -8.67 1.84
N ALA A 58 12.50 -7.50 2.41
CA ALA A 58 13.85 -7.05 2.73
C ALA A 58 14.34 -7.50 4.11
N ASN A 59 13.45 -7.60 5.11
CA ASN A 59 13.80 -7.97 6.48
C ASN A 59 12.91 -9.12 7.00
N PRO A 60 13.06 -10.34 6.44
CA PRO A 60 12.26 -11.49 6.86
C PRO A 60 12.61 -11.99 8.28
N ALA A 61 13.76 -11.61 8.84
CA ALA A 61 14.27 -12.15 10.10
C ALA A 61 13.60 -11.56 11.35
N ALA A 62 13.06 -10.34 11.29
CA ALA A 62 12.51 -9.64 12.46
C ALA A 62 11.41 -10.44 13.20
N ASP A 63 10.52 -11.09 12.45
CA ASP A 63 9.43 -11.90 13.04
C ASP A 63 9.83 -13.38 13.25
N GLN A 64 10.91 -13.83 12.62
CA GLN A 64 11.44 -15.19 12.81
C GLN A 64 12.21 -15.33 14.13
N ILE A 65 12.86 -14.26 14.60
CA ILE A 65 13.63 -14.25 15.87
C ILE A 65 12.72 -14.49 17.08
N THR A 66 11.48 -14.01 17.03
CA THR A 66 10.48 -14.14 18.11
C THR A 66 9.56 -15.35 17.95
N SER A 67 9.56 -16.01 16.80
CA SER A 67 8.68 -17.14 16.52
C SER A 67 9.29 -18.48 16.94
N LYS A 68 8.56 -19.26 17.75
CA LYS A 68 8.97 -20.62 18.17
C LYS A 68 9.11 -21.61 17.00
N HIS A 69 8.47 -21.32 15.85
CA HIS A 69 8.52 -22.14 14.63
C HIS A 69 8.67 -21.24 13.40
N PRO A 70 9.90 -20.84 13.02
CA PRO A 70 10.12 -19.99 11.86
C PRO A 70 9.68 -20.72 10.58
N ASN A 71 8.81 -20.07 9.79
CA ASN A 71 8.39 -20.57 8.49
C ASN A 71 9.09 -19.76 7.39
N PRO A 72 10.04 -20.34 6.64
CA PRO A 72 10.86 -19.60 5.69
C PRO A 72 10.06 -18.99 4.54
N ASN A 73 8.87 -19.53 4.25
CA ASN A 73 7.99 -19.03 3.19
C ASN A 73 6.96 -18.00 3.69
N GLN A 74 6.93 -17.68 4.98
CA GLN A 74 6.00 -16.69 5.53
C GLN A 74 6.21 -15.29 4.94
N PRO A 75 7.43 -14.75 4.81
CA PRO A 75 7.63 -13.41 4.28
C PRO A 75 7.11 -13.24 2.84
N ALA A 76 7.41 -14.20 1.97
CA ALA A 76 6.90 -14.21 0.60
C ALA A 76 5.37 -14.30 0.55
N ARG A 77 4.75 -15.11 1.41
CA ARG A 77 3.28 -15.23 1.49
C ARG A 77 2.61 -13.96 1.98
N GLU A 78 3.17 -13.30 3.00
CA GLU A 78 2.62 -12.04 3.52
C GLU A 78 2.75 -10.90 2.50
N ALA A 79 3.91 -10.79 1.82
CA ALA A 79 4.08 -9.85 0.72
C ALA A 79 3.06 -10.12 -0.41
N GLN A 80 2.90 -11.37 -0.83
CA GLN A 80 1.93 -11.75 -1.86
C GLN A 80 0.49 -11.46 -1.43
N ALA A 81 0.13 -11.67 -0.16
CA ALA A 81 -1.19 -11.33 0.37
C ALA A 81 -1.48 -9.83 0.29
N ILE A 82 -0.48 -8.99 0.61
CA ILE A 82 -0.59 -7.54 0.45
C ILE A 82 -0.78 -7.16 -1.03
N ILE A 83 -0.03 -7.79 -1.96
CA ILE A 83 -0.23 -7.54 -3.39
C ILE A 83 -1.64 -7.89 -3.84
N HIS A 84 -2.18 -9.02 -3.40
CA HIS A 84 -3.56 -9.40 -3.72
C HIS A 84 -4.59 -8.40 -3.21
N GLU A 85 -4.36 -7.82 -2.04
CA GLU A 85 -5.21 -6.80 -1.45
C GLU A 85 -5.20 -5.49 -2.25
N LEU A 86 -4.02 -5.00 -2.65
CA LEU A 86 -3.88 -3.85 -3.55
C LEU A 86 -4.51 -4.11 -4.92
N CYS A 87 -4.34 -5.31 -5.48
CA CYS A 87 -4.95 -5.71 -6.73
C CYS A 87 -6.49 -5.77 -6.62
N ALA A 88 -7.02 -6.30 -5.52
CA ALA A 88 -8.46 -6.32 -5.26
C ALA A 88 -9.04 -4.91 -5.17
N TYR A 89 -8.33 -3.98 -4.52
CA TYR A 89 -8.71 -2.57 -4.49
C TYR A 89 -8.81 -1.97 -5.90
N ILE A 90 -7.79 -2.17 -6.73
CA ILE A 90 -7.76 -1.68 -8.13
C ILE A 90 -8.85 -2.33 -8.99
N ARG A 91 -9.17 -3.61 -8.78
CA ARG A 91 -10.23 -4.30 -9.52
C ARG A 91 -11.63 -3.85 -9.11
N SER A 92 -11.81 -3.36 -7.89
CA SER A 92 -13.11 -2.93 -7.41
C SER A 92 -13.64 -1.76 -8.25
N PRO A 93 -14.86 -1.79 -8.79
CA PRO A 93 -15.42 -0.65 -9.50
C PRO A 93 -15.73 0.49 -8.52
N PHE A 94 -15.40 1.72 -8.88
CA PHE A 94 -15.82 2.86 -8.07
C PHE A 94 -17.32 3.17 -8.33
N PRO A 95 -18.15 3.40 -7.29
CA PRO A 95 -19.61 3.43 -7.43
C PRO A 95 -20.15 4.39 -8.52
N LEU A 96 -19.50 5.54 -8.73
CA LEU A 96 -19.99 6.59 -9.64
C LEU A 96 -19.70 6.36 -11.12
N VAL A 97 -18.91 5.35 -11.46
CA VAL A 97 -18.44 5.11 -12.83
C VAL A 97 -19.59 4.68 -13.75
N SER A 98 -20.51 3.89 -13.21
CA SER A 98 -21.72 3.44 -13.92
C SER A 98 -22.64 4.62 -14.22
N GLU A 99 -22.81 5.53 -13.26
CA GLU A 99 -23.60 6.74 -13.42
C GLU A 99 -22.97 7.72 -14.41
N TYR A 100 -21.65 7.94 -14.33
CA TYR A 100 -20.94 8.75 -15.31
C TYR A 100 -21.15 8.23 -16.73
N ARG A 101 -20.98 6.92 -16.95
CA ARG A 101 -21.16 6.31 -18.28
C ARG A 101 -22.59 6.46 -18.80
N ARG A 102 -23.58 6.34 -17.91
CA ARG A 102 -25.00 6.56 -18.25
C ARG A 102 -25.24 8.00 -18.70
N LEU A 103 -24.74 8.98 -17.93
CA LEU A 103 -24.90 10.40 -18.25
C LEU A 103 -24.15 10.80 -19.52
N ALA A 104 -22.95 10.25 -19.74
CA ALA A 104 -22.17 10.47 -20.96
C ALA A 104 -22.94 10.04 -22.23
N GLY A 105 -23.72 8.95 -22.14
CA GLY A 105 -24.58 8.49 -23.23
C GLY A 105 -25.75 9.43 -23.56
N SER A 106 -26.22 10.24 -22.61
CA SER A 106 -27.34 11.19 -22.78
C SER A 106 -26.92 12.67 -22.82
N ALA A 107 -25.62 12.96 -22.76
CA ALA A 107 -25.09 14.32 -22.61
C ALA A 107 -25.54 15.28 -23.72
N HIS A 108 -25.68 14.78 -24.95
CA HIS A 108 -26.06 15.56 -26.14
C HIS A 108 -27.51 16.08 -26.09
N THR A 109 -28.32 15.55 -25.18
CA THR A 109 -29.77 15.83 -25.09
C THR A 109 -30.20 16.52 -23.80
N ASP A 110 -29.30 16.62 -22.79
CA ASP A 110 -29.62 17.19 -21.48
C ASP A 110 -28.48 18.07 -20.94
N PRO A 111 -28.63 19.40 -20.93
CA PRO A 111 -27.66 20.33 -20.33
C PRO A 111 -27.39 20.06 -18.85
N GLN A 112 -28.35 19.51 -18.09
CA GLN A 112 -28.15 19.15 -16.68
C GLN A 112 -27.26 17.91 -16.52
N ALA A 113 -27.19 17.04 -17.54
CA ALA A 113 -26.27 15.91 -17.54
C ALA A 113 -24.81 16.37 -17.52
N HIS A 114 -24.48 17.47 -18.22
CA HIS A 114 -23.13 18.04 -18.20
C HIS A 114 -22.68 18.47 -16.80
N LEU A 115 -23.56 19.16 -16.05
CA LEU A 115 -23.25 19.59 -14.67
C LEU A 115 -23.06 18.40 -13.73
N LYS A 116 -23.94 17.39 -13.80
CA LYS A 116 -23.81 16.17 -12.99
C LYS A 116 -22.55 15.37 -13.34
N MET A 117 -22.18 15.30 -14.61
CA MET A 117 -20.93 14.67 -15.03
C MET A 117 -19.70 15.38 -14.48
N GLN A 118 -19.71 16.72 -14.38
CA GLN A 118 -18.63 17.47 -13.75
C GLN A 118 -18.51 17.12 -12.26
N GLN A 119 -19.62 17.09 -11.53
CA GLN A 119 -19.64 16.70 -10.12
C GLN A 119 -19.09 15.29 -9.90
N ILE A 120 -19.52 14.33 -10.74
CA ILE A 120 -19.01 12.96 -10.67
C ILE A 120 -17.51 12.91 -10.96
N ARG A 121 -17.00 13.69 -11.92
CA ARG A 121 -15.56 13.77 -12.20
C ARG A 121 -14.76 14.26 -11.00
N ASP A 122 -15.29 15.25 -10.27
CA ASP A 122 -14.63 15.76 -9.06
C ASP A 122 -14.52 14.67 -7.98
N GLU A 123 -15.46 13.73 -7.94
CA GLU A 123 -15.43 12.56 -7.04
C GLU A 123 -14.58 11.39 -7.57
N LEU A 124 -14.49 11.21 -8.89
CA LEU A 124 -13.65 10.20 -9.53
C LEU A 124 -12.17 10.59 -9.52
N SER A 125 -11.86 11.88 -9.56
CA SER A 125 -10.48 12.38 -9.63
C SER A 125 -9.60 11.95 -8.43
N PRO A 126 -10.06 12.04 -7.18
CA PRO A 126 -9.32 11.50 -6.03
C PRO A 126 -9.08 9.99 -6.14
N GLU A 127 -10.09 9.21 -6.55
CA GLU A 127 -9.92 7.76 -6.70
C GLU A 127 -8.91 7.41 -7.79
N ALA A 128 -8.93 8.12 -8.92
CA ALA A 128 -7.94 7.96 -9.98
C ALA A 128 -6.52 8.20 -9.45
N ARG A 129 -6.31 9.24 -8.65
CA ARG A 129 -5.01 9.54 -8.02
C ARG A 129 -4.54 8.41 -7.10
N VAL A 130 -5.44 7.80 -6.31
CA VAL A 130 -5.08 6.67 -5.44
C VAL A 130 -4.58 5.50 -6.29
N ARG A 131 -5.33 5.10 -7.32
CA ARG A 131 -4.96 3.96 -8.19
C ARG A 131 -3.68 4.22 -8.97
N GLU A 132 -3.55 5.41 -9.56
CA GLU A 132 -2.35 5.82 -10.28
C GLU A 132 -1.13 5.72 -9.37
N ARG A 133 -1.23 6.21 -8.13
CA ARG A 133 -0.12 6.15 -7.19
C ARG A 133 0.22 4.70 -6.81
N ILE A 134 -0.76 3.84 -6.55
CA ILE A 134 -0.51 2.41 -6.28
C ILE A 134 0.22 1.77 -7.46
N LEU A 135 -0.26 1.99 -8.69
CA LEU A 135 0.34 1.42 -9.90
C LEU A 135 1.77 1.91 -10.11
N ALA A 136 2.03 3.19 -9.87
CA ALA A 136 3.37 3.77 -9.98
C ALA A 136 4.34 3.12 -8.98
N GLU A 137 3.92 2.99 -7.72
CA GLU A 137 4.73 2.38 -6.66
C GLU A 137 4.98 0.89 -6.90
N VAL A 138 3.97 0.15 -7.37
CA VAL A 138 4.10 -1.25 -7.79
C VAL A 138 5.05 -1.37 -8.97
N SER A 139 4.87 -0.55 -10.01
CA SER A 139 5.69 -0.57 -11.23
C SER A 139 7.17 -0.34 -10.93
N ALA A 140 7.48 0.63 -10.07
CA ALA A 140 8.84 0.95 -9.63
C ALA A 140 9.54 -0.21 -8.90
N ARG A 141 8.78 -1.16 -8.34
CA ARG A 141 9.30 -2.34 -7.63
C ARG A 141 9.30 -3.60 -8.50
N VAL A 142 8.41 -3.67 -9.48
CA VAL A 142 8.40 -4.75 -10.47
C VAL A 142 9.56 -4.58 -11.45
N SER A 143 9.87 -3.35 -11.86
CA SER A 143 10.93 -3.04 -12.83
C SER A 143 11.86 -1.95 -12.31
N ARG A 144 13.16 -2.12 -12.56
CA ARG A 144 14.16 -1.05 -12.41
C ARG A 144 14.50 -0.49 -13.78
N LEU A 145 14.78 0.81 -13.85
CA LEU A 145 15.42 1.38 -15.04
C LEU A 145 16.76 0.70 -15.26
N GLY A 146 16.93 0.08 -16.43
CA GLY A 146 18.19 -0.49 -16.88
C GLY A 146 19.20 0.60 -17.22
N ALA A 147 20.45 0.19 -17.48
CA ALA A 147 21.44 1.09 -18.06
C ALA A 147 20.98 1.57 -19.46
N VAL A 148 21.47 2.72 -19.92
CA VAL A 148 21.10 3.25 -21.25
C VAL A 148 21.42 2.20 -22.32
N GLY A 149 20.38 1.70 -23.01
CA GLY A 149 20.49 0.69 -24.07
C GLY A 149 20.15 -0.75 -23.63
N ASP A 150 20.03 -1.01 -22.34
CA ASP A 150 19.50 -2.26 -21.79
C ASP A 150 18.07 -2.00 -21.31
N GLY A 151 17.12 -2.84 -21.70
CA GLY A 151 15.71 -2.67 -21.33
C GLY A 151 15.48 -2.67 -19.80
N PRO A 152 14.22 -2.49 -19.34
CA PRO A 152 13.91 -2.53 -17.92
C PRO A 152 14.37 -3.86 -17.29
N ALA A 153 15.08 -3.77 -16.16
CA ALA A 153 15.58 -4.93 -15.43
C ALA A 153 14.58 -5.39 -14.35
N SER A 154 14.56 -6.69 -14.04
CA SER A 154 13.70 -7.25 -12.98
C SER A 154 13.95 -6.60 -11.62
N GLY A 155 12.90 -6.03 -11.03
CA GLY A 155 12.90 -5.44 -9.69
C GLY A 155 12.60 -6.44 -8.56
N PRO A 156 12.64 -6.01 -7.29
CA PRO A 156 12.42 -6.87 -6.12
C PRO A 156 11.05 -7.56 -6.10
N TRP A 157 10.04 -7.00 -6.77
CA TRP A 157 8.68 -7.55 -6.82
C TRP A 157 8.39 -8.30 -8.14
N SER A 158 9.38 -8.45 -9.02
CA SER A 158 9.22 -9.04 -10.36
C SER A 158 8.69 -10.48 -10.38
N TRP A 159 8.83 -11.22 -9.27
CA TRP A 159 8.38 -12.60 -9.12
C TRP A 159 7.04 -12.74 -8.39
N LEU A 160 6.44 -11.64 -7.92
CA LEU A 160 5.11 -11.64 -7.33
C LEU A 160 4.03 -11.73 -8.42
N VAL A 161 2.87 -12.23 -8.04
CA VAL A 161 1.72 -12.37 -8.95
C VAL A 161 0.79 -11.17 -8.81
N PHE A 162 0.47 -10.54 -9.94
CA PHE A 162 -0.44 -9.40 -10.00
C PHE A 162 -1.68 -9.77 -10.83
N ASP A 163 -2.86 -9.70 -10.22
CA ASP A 163 -4.13 -9.93 -10.90
C ASP A 163 -4.92 -8.62 -11.01
N PHE A 164 -4.82 -7.99 -12.17
CA PHE A 164 -5.61 -6.81 -12.53
C PHE A 164 -6.74 -7.13 -13.52
N SER A 165 -7.14 -8.41 -13.63
CA SER A 165 -8.20 -8.80 -14.55
C SER A 165 -9.50 -8.02 -14.28
N GLY A 166 -10.07 -7.45 -15.34
CA GLY A 166 -11.31 -6.65 -15.26
C GLY A 166 -11.17 -5.28 -14.58
N ALA A 167 -9.96 -4.84 -14.20
CA ALA A 167 -9.75 -3.55 -13.58
C ALA A 167 -10.04 -2.38 -14.55
N VAL A 168 -10.71 -1.36 -14.03
CA VAL A 168 -10.77 -0.03 -14.66
C VAL A 168 -9.70 0.84 -14.01
N PHE A 169 -8.62 1.08 -14.73
CA PHE A 169 -7.47 1.84 -14.23
C PHE A 169 -7.70 3.35 -14.30
N PHE A 170 -8.30 3.81 -15.40
CA PHE A 170 -8.43 5.22 -15.70
C PHE A 170 -9.89 5.64 -15.60
N TYR A 171 -10.17 6.54 -14.66
CA TYR A 171 -11.45 7.20 -14.57
C TYR A 171 -11.47 8.47 -15.45
N PRO A 172 -12.60 8.75 -16.11
CA PRO A 172 -12.74 9.80 -17.13
C PRO A 172 -12.89 11.24 -16.61
#